data_AF-A0A3D3F9A5-F1
#
_entry.id   AF-A0A3D3F9A5-F1
#
_cell.length_a   1.000
_cell.length_b   1.000
_cell.length_c   1.000
_cell.angle_alpha   90.00
_cell.angle_beta   90.00
_cell.angle_gamma   90.00
#
_symmetry.space_group_name_H-M   'P 1'
#
loop_
_entity.id
_entity.type
_entity.pdbx_description
1 polymer ?
#
loop_
_entity_poly.entity_id
_entity_poly.type
_entity_poly.pdbx_seq_one_letter_code
_entity_poly.pdbx_strand_id
1 'polypeptide(L)'
;ITSFTNAFFESMSGFTAVGSTTLSNIEAFPKSLLFWRSLTHWIGGIGILIFVMSFISVFGGTAVQLYSAEVTGISEQQFKPRISDITRSMSVTYLFLTLSGFLLLWAGPMDAFDAACHSFSAISTGGFSTKQAGIAHFNSAYVEYVLIVLMFLGATNFTLIFQLLRHFSPRIAKDEEFRWYASLIGIFTFVTIVYMYIKGYDDGSFEDTFRTALFQVVSSISTTAFTTVDFLEWGEFYWFLFLAMVLFCGCEGSTSGGMKISRLILLTKNARLSFKRFVHSQALYMVKINGQVVSNTVIEKALSFIFLYFAIIGVSSIALSLTGMSFNESFGTAISTLGNNGIGLGRFGPSGNFIHATTAAKYILCFLMLVGRLEIFTVLSLIVPSFWKK
;
A
#
# COMPACT_ATOMS: atom_id res chain seq x y z
N ILE A 1 1.79 -19.60 19.10
CA ILE A 1 2.62 -19.94 17.93
C ILE A 1 3.85 -20.67 18.45
N THR A 2 4.06 -21.94 18.11
CA THR A 2 5.12 -22.78 18.69
C THR A 2 6.44 -22.73 17.92
N SER A 3 6.41 -22.37 16.63
CA SER A 3 7.63 -22.20 15.80
C SER A 3 8.09 -20.74 15.79
N PHE A 4 9.38 -20.51 16.05
CA PHE A 4 10.01 -19.19 15.97
C PHE A 4 9.82 -18.56 14.58
N THR A 5 10.01 -19.32 13.50
CA THR A 5 9.87 -18.83 12.12
C THR A 5 8.46 -18.28 11.86
N ASN A 6 7.42 -18.98 12.35
CA ASN A 6 6.04 -18.52 12.19
C ASN A 6 5.78 -17.26 13.03
N ALA A 7 6.31 -17.19 14.24
CA ALA A 7 6.16 -16.01 15.10
C ALA A 7 6.90 -14.80 14.53
N PHE A 8 8.09 -15.00 13.96
CA PHE A 8 8.86 -13.97 13.28
C PHE A 8 8.14 -13.46 12.03
N PHE A 9 7.62 -14.37 11.19
CA PHE A 9 6.82 -14.00 10.01
C PHE A 9 5.58 -13.20 10.39
N GLU A 10 4.84 -13.65 11.41
CA GLU A 10 3.64 -12.95 11.88
C GLU A 10 3.96 -11.55 12.40
N SER A 11 5.09 -11.41 13.11
CA SER A 11 5.54 -10.13 13.65
C SER A 11 6.01 -9.19 12.54
N MET A 12 6.80 -9.70 11.58
CA MET A 12 7.26 -8.92 10.43
C MET A 12 6.08 -8.44 9.60
N SER A 13 5.14 -9.34 9.27
CA SER A 13 3.90 -9.04 8.55
C SER A 13 3.10 -7.94 9.28
N GLY A 14 3.03 -8.01 10.61
CA GLY A 14 2.43 -6.98 11.45
C GLY A 14 3.11 -5.61 11.32
N PHE A 15 4.41 -5.53 11.64
CA PHE A 15 5.12 -4.24 11.64
C PHE A 15 5.28 -3.62 10.25
N THR A 16 5.29 -4.43 9.21
CA THR A 16 5.37 -3.98 7.81
C THR A 16 4.00 -3.71 7.19
N ALA A 17 2.91 -3.89 7.96
CA ALA A 17 1.52 -3.71 7.52
C ALA A 17 1.20 -4.51 6.24
N VAL A 18 1.57 -5.79 6.22
CA VAL A 18 1.34 -6.68 5.07
C VAL A 18 0.10 -7.53 5.28
N GLY A 19 -0.19 -7.98 6.50
CA GLY A 19 -1.41 -8.74 6.78
C GLY A 19 -1.38 -10.23 6.43
N SER A 20 -0.29 -10.76 5.86
CA SER A 20 -0.12 -12.21 5.67
C SER A 20 -0.05 -12.92 7.02
N THR A 21 -0.78 -14.03 7.18
CA THR A 21 -0.79 -14.81 8.43
C THR A 21 -0.27 -16.24 8.26
N THR A 22 0.35 -16.75 9.31
CA THR A 22 0.74 -18.17 9.48
C THR A 22 -0.20 -18.91 10.45
N LEU A 23 -1.27 -18.26 10.91
CA LEU A 23 -2.25 -18.88 11.80
C LEU A 23 -3.32 -19.62 11.01
N SER A 24 -3.67 -20.82 11.48
CA SER A 24 -4.76 -21.63 10.93
C SER A 24 -6.11 -21.38 11.59
N ASN A 25 -6.12 -21.04 12.88
CA ASN A 25 -7.33 -20.69 13.63
C ASN A 25 -7.07 -19.40 14.40
N ILE A 26 -7.48 -18.28 13.81
CA ILE A 26 -7.32 -16.94 14.40
C ILE A 26 -8.20 -16.78 15.65
N GLU A 27 -9.43 -17.29 15.62
CA GLU A 27 -10.44 -17.06 16.67
C GLU A 27 -10.11 -17.79 17.98
N ALA A 28 -9.33 -18.88 17.92
CA ALA A 28 -8.86 -19.59 19.11
C ALA A 28 -7.79 -18.82 19.90
N PHE A 29 -7.22 -17.74 19.36
CA PHE A 29 -6.21 -16.97 20.08
C PHE A 29 -6.82 -16.08 21.17
N PRO A 30 -6.13 -15.89 22.30
CA PRO A 30 -6.53 -14.93 23.32
C PRO A 30 -6.71 -13.51 22.74
N LYS A 31 -7.75 -12.80 23.19
CA LYS A 31 -8.05 -11.42 22.76
C LYS A 31 -6.85 -10.48 22.89
N SER A 32 -5.99 -10.67 23.89
CA SER A 32 -4.76 -9.88 24.06
C SER A 32 -3.78 -10.03 22.89
N LEU A 33 -3.63 -11.23 22.34
CA LEU A 33 -2.76 -11.48 21.18
C LEU A 33 -3.40 -11.02 19.88
N LEU A 34 -4.71 -11.16 19.73
CA LEU A 34 -5.45 -10.58 18.60
C LEU A 34 -5.32 -9.05 18.56
N PHE A 35 -5.47 -8.41 19.72
CA PHE A 35 -5.23 -6.97 19.84
C PHE A 35 -3.79 -6.59 19.50
N TRP A 36 -2.80 -7.34 20.00
CA TRP A 36 -1.40 -7.10 19.68
C TRP A 36 -1.13 -7.14 18.17
N ARG A 37 -1.71 -8.11 17.45
CA ARG A 37 -1.59 -8.21 15.99
C ARG A 37 -2.14 -6.97 15.28
N SER A 38 -3.33 -6.52 15.64
CA SER A 38 -3.90 -5.30 15.05
C SER A 38 -3.14 -4.04 15.47
N LEU A 39 -2.57 -4.02 16.68
CA LEU A 39 -1.76 -2.91 17.16
C LEU A 39 -0.43 -2.80 16.42
N THR A 40 0.23 -3.91 16.06
CA THR A 40 1.48 -3.85 15.26
C THR A 40 1.23 -3.27 13.88
N HIS A 41 0.07 -3.54 13.25
CA HIS A 41 -0.40 -2.84 12.05
C HIS A 41 -0.51 -1.34 12.28
N TRP A 42 -1.18 -0.94 13.36
CA TRP A 42 -1.36 0.47 13.68
C TRP A 42 -0.02 1.20 13.92
N ILE A 43 0.91 0.54 14.63
CA ILE A 43 2.28 1.02 14.88
C ILE A 43 3.08 1.07 13.57
N GLY A 44 2.99 0.06 12.71
CA GLY A 44 3.63 0.04 11.40
C GLY A 44 3.11 1.13 10.46
N GLY A 45 1.81 1.42 10.53
CA GLY A 45 1.14 2.50 9.81
C GLY A 45 1.63 3.89 10.21
N ILE A 46 1.66 4.19 11.51
CA ILE A 46 2.20 5.48 11.98
C ILE A 46 3.73 5.55 11.83
N GLY A 47 4.39 4.40 11.99
CA GLY A 47 5.84 4.24 11.94
C GLY A 47 6.42 4.63 10.59
N ILE A 48 5.79 4.25 9.48
CA ILE A 48 6.26 4.68 8.14
C ILE A 48 6.12 6.20 7.96
N LEU A 49 5.01 6.79 8.43
CA LEU A 49 4.76 8.23 8.30
C LEU A 49 5.83 9.03 9.05
N ILE A 50 6.19 8.59 10.25
CA ILE A 50 7.23 9.24 11.07
C ILE A 50 8.64 8.93 10.52
N PHE A 51 8.91 7.70 10.10
CA PHE A 51 10.20 7.26 9.60
C PHE A 51 10.58 7.97 8.30
N VAL A 52 9.71 7.96 7.29
CA VAL A 52 9.94 8.64 5.99
C VAL A 52 10.23 10.13 6.22
N MET A 53 9.47 10.79 7.10
CA MET A 53 9.65 12.21 7.39
C MET A 53 10.94 12.52 8.16
N SER A 54 11.37 11.62 9.04
CA SER A 54 12.61 11.78 9.81
C SER A 54 13.84 11.63 8.91
N PHE A 55 13.81 10.70 7.96
CA PHE A 55 14.93 10.41 7.05
C PHE A 55 15.04 11.35 5.85
N ILE A 56 13.98 12.06 5.45
CA ILE A 56 14.05 13.12 4.43
C ILE A 56 15.13 14.16 4.78
N SER A 57 15.32 14.46 6.06
CA SER A 57 16.37 15.40 6.52
C SER A 57 17.80 14.89 6.30
N VAL A 58 18.00 13.57 6.28
CA VAL A 58 19.30 12.91 6.12
C VAL A 58 19.65 12.72 4.64
N PHE A 59 18.65 12.41 3.80
CA PHE A 59 18.86 12.14 2.36
C PHE A 59 18.59 13.33 1.43
N GLY A 60 17.86 14.36 1.89
CA GLY A 60 17.49 15.55 1.11
C GLY A 60 18.60 16.59 0.91
N GLY A 61 19.82 16.32 1.39
CA GLY A 61 20.92 17.28 1.44
C GLY A 61 21.39 17.86 0.11
N THR A 62 21.10 17.23 -1.04
CA THR A 62 21.66 17.64 -2.33
C THR A 62 20.79 18.58 -3.17
N ALA A 63 19.49 18.72 -2.88
CA ALA A 63 18.65 19.72 -3.57
C ALA A 63 18.61 21.07 -2.83
N VAL A 64 18.87 21.07 -1.52
CA VAL A 64 18.87 22.27 -0.69
C VAL A 64 20.18 23.05 -0.83
N GLN A 65 21.32 22.36 -1.01
CA GLN A 65 22.63 23.01 -1.12
C GLN A 65 22.80 23.90 -2.36
N LEU A 66 22.09 23.61 -3.46
CA LEU A 66 22.13 24.44 -4.66
C LEU A 66 21.25 25.69 -4.54
N TYR A 67 20.18 25.65 -3.74
CA TYR A 67 19.33 26.82 -3.49
C TYR A 67 19.89 27.73 -2.39
N SER A 68 20.70 27.18 -1.48
CA SER A 68 21.36 27.93 -0.40
C SER A 68 22.68 28.59 -0.80
N ALA A 69 23.17 28.39 -2.03
CA ALA A 69 24.37 29.08 -2.52
C ALA A 69 24.08 30.52 -3.01
N GLU A 70 22.81 30.85 -3.30
CA GLU A 70 22.40 32.16 -3.83
C GLU A 70 21.74 33.08 -2.79
N VAL A 71 21.38 32.57 -1.60
CA VAL A 71 20.71 33.39 -0.57
C VAL A 71 21.66 33.64 0.59
N THR A 72 22.22 34.85 0.60
CA THR A 72 22.98 35.41 1.73
C THR A 72 22.09 35.51 2.97
N GLY A 73 22.42 34.71 3.98
CA GLY A 73 21.94 34.89 5.35
C GLY A 73 20.51 34.42 5.62
N ILE A 74 20.38 33.51 6.59
CA ILE A 74 19.14 33.02 7.21
C ILE A 74 18.41 31.92 6.42
N SER A 75 18.82 30.64 6.56
CA SER A 75 17.90 29.52 6.22
C SER A 75 18.17 28.14 6.82
N GLU A 76 18.97 27.94 7.86
CA GLU A 76 19.00 26.61 8.53
C GLU A 76 17.80 26.40 9.47
N GLN A 77 17.24 27.48 10.05
CA GLN A 77 16.13 27.40 11.01
C GLN A 77 14.73 27.25 10.37
N GLN A 78 14.56 27.40 9.05
CA GLN A 78 13.23 27.30 8.42
C GLN A 78 12.80 25.87 8.05
N PHE A 79 13.73 24.91 7.95
CA PHE A 79 13.40 23.54 7.52
C PHE A 79 12.98 22.61 8.67
N LYS A 80 13.62 22.71 9.84
CA LYS A 80 13.25 21.92 11.04
C LYS A 80 11.79 22.12 11.50
N PRO A 81 11.21 23.35 11.56
CA PRO A 81 9.83 23.54 12.01
C PRO A 81 8.79 22.95 11.04
N ARG A 82 9.07 22.91 9.73
CA ARG A 82 8.12 22.41 8.72
C ARG A 82 7.93 20.89 8.79
N ILE A 83 8.98 20.12 9.10
CA ILE A 83 8.89 18.66 9.20
C ILE A 83 8.05 18.26 10.41
N SER A 84 8.28 18.89 11.57
CA SER A 84 7.47 18.63 12.77
C SER A 84 5.99 18.96 12.56
N ASP A 85 5.69 20.02 11.82
CA ASP A 85 4.31 20.41 11.51
C ASP A 85 3.62 19.42 10.56
N ILE A 86 4.33 18.94 9.54
CA ILE A 86 3.80 17.91 8.62
C ILE A 86 3.57 16.61 9.37
N THR A 87 4.55 16.12 10.15
CA THR A 87 4.39 14.90 10.95
C THR A 87 3.22 15.04 11.93
N ARG A 88 3.09 16.18 12.62
CA ARG A 88 1.95 16.45 13.50
C ARG A 88 0.63 16.39 12.74
N SER A 89 0.54 17.00 11.55
CA SER A 89 -0.68 16.99 10.73
C SER A 89 -1.08 15.59 10.30
N MET A 90 -0.12 14.75 9.90
CA MET A 90 -0.34 13.35 9.54
C MET A 90 -0.79 12.54 10.75
N SER A 91 -0.11 12.67 11.90
CA SER A 91 -0.47 11.94 13.12
C SER A 91 -1.87 12.30 13.64
N VAL A 92 -2.24 13.58 13.61
CA VAL A 92 -3.60 14.03 13.99
C VAL A 92 -4.64 13.41 13.06
N THR A 93 -4.38 13.42 11.75
CA THR A 93 -5.31 12.84 10.77
C THR A 93 -5.43 11.33 10.95
N TYR A 94 -4.32 10.64 11.19
CA TYR A 94 -4.28 9.20 11.43
C TYR A 94 -5.09 8.81 12.68
N LEU A 95 -4.91 9.53 13.80
CA LEU A 95 -5.68 9.34 15.03
C LEU A 95 -7.17 9.66 14.82
N PHE A 96 -7.48 10.76 14.13
CA PHE A 96 -8.85 11.16 13.84
C PHE A 96 -9.59 10.11 13.01
N LEU A 97 -8.97 9.63 11.92
CA LEU A 97 -9.54 8.57 11.10
C LEU A 97 -9.69 7.28 11.91
N THR A 98 -8.74 6.96 12.79
CA THR A 98 -8.80 5.75 13.64
C THR A 98 -9.96 5.80 14.61
N LEU A 99 -10.13 6.92 15.30
CA LEU A 99 -11.25 7.06 16.22
C LEU A 99 -12.59 7.07 15.47
N SER A 100 -12.65 7.76 14.33
CA SER A 100 -13.87 7.82 13.50
C SER A 100 -14.22 6.44 12.95
N GLY A 101 -13.23 5.69 12.44
CA GLY A 101 -13.41 4.33 11.94
C GLY A 101 -13.87 3.36 13.03
N PHE A 102 -13.29 3.43 14.22
CA PHE A 102 -13.74 2.67 15.38
C PHE A 102 -15.21 2.94 15.70
N LEU A 103 -15.61 4.21 15.82
CA LEU A 103 -16.99 4.57 16.14
C LEU A 103 -17.98 4.12 15.06
N LEU A 104 -17.63 4.30 13.78
CA LEU A 104 -18.48 3.88 12.66
C LEU A 104 -18.63 2.36 12.59
N LEU A 105 -17.54 1.59 12.78
CA LEU A 105 -17.59 0.13 12.80
C LEU A 105 -18.35 -0.40 14.03
N TRP A 106 -18.20 0.25 15.18
CA TRP A 106 -18.90 -0.11 16.41
C TRP A 106 -20.41 0.19 16.35
N ALA A 107 -20.82 1.19 15.56
CA ALA A 107 -22.23 1.43 15.26
C ALA A 107 -22.85 0.34 14.35
N GLY A 108 -22.02 -0.50 13.73
CA GLY A 108 -22.44 -1.66 12.96
C GLY A 108 -22.60 -2.93 13.81
N PRO A 109 -22.55 -4.13 13.19
CA PRO A 109 -22.68 -5.40 13.90
C PRO A 109 -21.42 -5.84 14.67
N MET A 110 -20.34 -5.06 14.65
CA MET A 110 -19.07 -5.41 15.30
C MET A 110 -19.10 -5.08 16.80
N ASP A 111 -18.60 -6.01 17.63
CA ASP A 111 -18.27 -5.70 19.03
C ASP A 111 -17.15 -4.64 19.09
N ALA A 112 -17.05 -3.90 20.19
CA ALA A 112 -16.05 -2.86 20.39
C ALA A 112 -14.61 -3.39 20.17
N PHE A 113 -14.36 -4.64 20.57
CA PHE A 113 -13.07 -5.28 20.35
C PHE A 113 -12.74 -5.47 18.86
N ASP A 114 -13.71 -6.01 18.10
CA ASP A 114 -13.53 -6.26 16.66
C ASP A 114 -13.48 -4.95 15.89
N ALA A 115 -14.32 -3.96 16.24
CA ALA A 115 -14.32 -2.63 15.64
C ALA A 115 -12.97 -1.92 15.82
N ALA A 116 -12.36 -1.99 17.01
CA ALA A 116 -11.05 -1.38 17.26
C ALA A 116 -9.95 -2.07 16.44
N CYS A 117 -9.90 -3.41 16.47
CA CYS A 117 -8.91 -4.19 15.75
C CYS A 117 -8.98 -3.98 14.23
N HIS A 118 -10.19 -3.93 13.66
CA HIS A 118 -10.38 -3.67 12.23
C HIS A 118 -10.11 -2.22 11.86
N SER A 119 -10.46 -1.24 12.71
CA SER A 119 -10.12 0.17 12.44
C SER A 119 -8.60 0.40 12.42
N PHE A 120 -7.87 -0.23 13.32
CA PHE A 120 -6.39 -0.17 13.34
C PHE A 120 -5.81 -0.70 12.04
N SER A 121 -6.30 -1.85 11.60
CA SER A 121 -5.81 -2.55 10.42
C SER A 121 -6.22 -1.87 9.10
N ALA A 122 -7.43 -1.29 9.03
CA ALA A 122 -7.93 -0.62 7.83
C ALA A 122 -7.13 0.64 7.49
N ILE A 123 -6.83 1.48 8.48
CA ILE A 123 -6.19 2.79 8.25
C ILE A 123 -4.68 2.64 8.08
N SER A 124 -4.08 1.65 8.73
CA SER A 124 -2.69 1.28 8.45
C SER A 124 -2.52 0.55 7.12
N THR A 125 -3.61 0.31 6.38
CA THR A 125 -3.67 -0.51 5.16
C THR A 125 -2.97 -1.85 5.34
N GLY A 126 -3.28 -2.56 6.43
CA GLY A 126 -2.55 -3.76 6.84
C GLY A 126 -3.31 -5.09 6.66
N GLY A 127 -4.64 -5.14 6.81
CA GLY A 127 -5.41 -6.34 6.42
C GLY A 127 -5.62 -7.46 7.44
N PHE A 128 -5.02 -7.39 8.63
CA PHE A 128 -5.35 -8.34 9.70
C PHE A 128 -6.79 -8.20 10.14
N SER A 129 -7.45 -9.35 10.28
CA SER A 129 -8.78 -9.52 10.87
C SER A 129 -8.70 -10.35 12.15
N THR A 130 -9.70 -10.17 13.01
CA THR A 130 -9.91 -11.02 14.20
C THR A 130 -10.65 -12.31 13.88
N LYS A 131 -11.20 -12.43 12.66
CA LYS A 131 -12.04 -13.55 12.21
C LYS A 131 -11.32 -14.34 11.13
N GLN A 132 -11.54 -15.66 11.11
CA GLN A 132 -10.89 -16.53 10.13
C GLN A 132 -11.38 -16.24 8.71
N ALA A 133 -12.68 -15.94 8.54
CA ALA A 133 -13.28 -15.57 7.26
C ALA A 133 -13.05 -14.09 6.89
N GLY A 134 -12.15 -13.38 7.58
CA GLY A 134 -11.90 -11.97 7.33
C GLY A 134 -13.15 -11.12 7.53
N ILE A 135 -13.44 -10.24 6.56
CA ILE A 135 -14.61 -9.35 6.60
C ILE A 135 -15.90 -10.09 6.25
N ALA A 136 -15.81 -11.19 5.50
CA ALA A 136 -16.95 -12.03 5.12
C ALA A 136 -17.75 -12.54 6.33
N HIS A 137 -17.10 -12.69 7.50
CA HIS A 137 -17.75 -13.11 8.75
C HIS A 137 -18.92 -12.20 9.17
N PHE A 138 -18.81 -10.88 8.93
CA PHE A 138 -19.80 -9.92 9.41
C PHE A 138 -21.01 -9.79 8.49
N ASN A 139 -20.91 -10.27 7.24
CA ASN A 139 -21.97 -10.30 6.22
C ASN A 139 -22.88 -9.05 6.25
N SER A 140 -22.27 -7.86 6.18
CA SER A 140 -22.97 -6.59 6.36
C SER A 140 -22.47 -5.55 5.37
N ALA A 141 -23.37 -5.12 4.49
CA ALA A 141 -23.11 -4.07 3.52
C ALA A 141 -22.57 -2.79 4.17
N TYR A 142 -23.10 -2.44 5.35
CA TYR A 142 -22.65 -1.28 6.11
C TYR A 142 -21.17 -1.37 6.50
N VAL A 143 -20.73 -2.52 7.03
CA VAL A 143 -19.33 -2.74 7.41
C VAL A 143 -18.42 -2.65 6.18
N GLU A 144 -18.82 -3.25 5.07
CA GLU A 144 -18.06 -3.22 3.82
C GLU A 144 -17.88 -1.79 3.31
N TYR A 145 -18.94 -0.99 3.29
CA TYR A 145 -18.85 0.42 2.88
C TYR A 145 -18.00 1.27 3.82
N VAL A 146 -18.12 1.08 5.14
CA VAL A 146 -17.28 1.78 6.11
C VAL A 146 -15.80 1.43 5.89
N LEU A 147 -15.48 0.15 5.69
CA LEU A 147 -14.11 -0.30 5.41
C LEU A 147 -13.61 0.21 4.05
N ILE A 148 -14.44 0.23 3.01
CA ILE A 148 -14.09 0.84 1.71
C ILE A 148 -13.65 2.29 1.91
N VAL A 149 -14.41 3.09 2.66
CA VAL A 149 -14.07 4.48 2.93
C VAL A 149 -12.77 4.59 3.74
N LEU A 150 -12.59 3.77 4.77
CA LEU A 150 -11.37 3.80 5.59
C LEU A 150 -10.13 3.40 4.79
N MET A 151 -10.22 2.35 3.96
CA MET A 151 -9.13 1.90 3.08
C MET A 151 -8.79 2.97 2.04
N PHE A 152 -9.80 3.58 1.43
CA PHE A 152 -9.63 4.66 0.46
C PHE A 152 -8.91 5.87 1.08
N LEU A 153 -9.33 6.29 2.28
CA LEU A 153 -8.71 7.40 2.99
C LEU A 153 -7.32 7.05 3.52
N GLY A 154 -7.11 5.82 4.01
CA GLY A 154 -5.80 5.35 4.48
C GLY A 154 -4.75 5.32 3.37
N ALA A 155 -5.15 4.98 2.15
CA ALA A 155 -4.30 5.00 0.95
C ALA A 155 -4.25 6.38 0.24
N THR A 156 -4.90 7.41 0.79
CA THR A 156 -4.81 8.79 0.31
C THR A 156 -3.76 9.57 1.11
N ASN A 157 -3.22 10.65 0.55
CA ASN A 157 -2.25 11.49 1.23
C ASN A 157 -2.85 12.14 2.50
N PHE A 158 -2.30 11.80 3.68
CA PHE A 158 -2.80 12.29 4.98
C PHE A 158 -2.70 13.81 5.11
N THR A 159 -1.75 14.47 4.44
CA THR A 159 -1.65 15.94 4.48
C THR A 159 -2.77 16.63 3.72
N LEU A 160 -3.22 16.02 2.61
CA LEU A 160 -4.37 16.53 1.85
C LEU A 160 -5.67 16.36 2.65
N ILE A 161 -5.83 15.22 3.33
CA ILE A 161 -6.96 14.97 4.22
C ILE A 161 -6.95 15.98 5.39
N PHE A 162 -5.80 16.25 6.00
CA PHE A 162 -5.68 17.26 7.06
C PHE A 162 -6.14 18.65 6.58
N GLN A 163 -5.72 19.06 5.38
CA GLN A 163 -6.13 20.34 4.80
C GLN A 163 -7.63 20.39 4.54
N LEU A 164 -8.24 19.29 4.10
CA LEU A 164 -9.69 19.17 3.95
C LEU A 164 -10.40 19.35 5.30
N LEU A 165 -9.93 18.66 6.35
CA LEU A 165 -10.52 18.75 7.69
C LEU A 165 -10.38 20.15 8.31
N ARG A 166 -9.25 20.83 8.11
CA ARG A 166 -8.99 22.14 8.72
C ARG A 166 -9.66 23.29 7.99
N HIS A 167 -9.74 23.23 6.66
CA HIS A 167 -10.16 24.36 5.84
C HIS A 167 -11.43 24.10 5.03
N PHE A 168 -12.03 22.91 5.13
CA PHE A 168 -13.23 22.49 4.37
C PHE A 168 -13.13 22.80 2.86
N SER A 169 -11.91 22.81 2.33
CA SER A 169 -11.66 23.24 0.97
C SER A 169 -11.56 22.03 0.05
N PRO A 170 -12.32 21.98 -1.07
CA PRO A 170 -12.28 20.85 -2.02
C PRO A 170 -11.00 20.84 -2.88
N ARG A 171 -9.89 21.44 -2.41
CA ARG A 171 -8.60 21.45 -3.10
C ARG A 171 -8.06 20.04 -3.35
N ILE A 172 -8.44 19.07 -2.52
CA ILE A 172 -8.09 17.65 -2.72
C ILE A 172 -8.56 17.14 -4.09
N ALA A 173 -9.72 17.60 -4.59
CA ALA A 173 -10.24 17.19 -5.90
C ALA A 173 -9.47 17.80 -7.09
N LYS A 174 -8.67 18.85 -6.85
CA LYS A 174 -7.80 19.46 -7.87
C LYS A 174 -6.42 18.80 -7.92
N ASP A 175 -6.05 18.09 -6.85
CA ASP A 175 -4.78 17.38 -6.79
C ASP A 175 -4.73 16.29 -7.86
N GLU A 176 -3.66 16.28 -8.62
CA GLU A 176 -3.47 15.37 -9.72
C GLU A 176 -3.34 13.92 -9.24
N GLU A 177 -2.60 13.68 -8.16
CA GLU A 177 -2.39 12.33 -7.64
C GLU A 177 -3.70 11.72 -7.14
N PHE A 178 -4.47 12.49 -6.36
CA PHE A 178 -5.79 12.07 -5.90
C PHE A 178 -6.74 11.75 -7.05
N ARG A 179 -6.75 12.57 -8.11
CA ARG A 179 -7.58 12.33 -9.30
C ARG A 179 -7.20 11.05 -10.02
N TRP A 180 -5.90 10.79 -10.19
CA TRP A 180 -5.43 9.53 -10.80
C TRP A 180 -5.80 8.32 -9.94
N TYR A 181 -5.61 8.41 -8.62
CA TYR A 181 -6.01 7.37 -7.69
C TYR A 181 -7.50 7.02 -7.77
N ALA A 182 -8.37 8.04 -7.65
CA ALA A 182 -9.81 7.86 -7.77
C ALA A 182 -10.23 7.34 -9.16
N SER A 183 -9.57 7.81 -10.23
CA SER A 183 -9.85 7.35 -11.60
C SER A 183 -9.46 5.89 -11.80
N LEU A 184 -8.32 5.45 -11.27
CA LEU A 184 -7.88 4.05 -11.36
C LEU A 184 -8.84 3.13 -10.62
N ILE A 185 -9.26 3.50 -9.40
CA ILE A 185 -10.28 2.73 -8.67
C ILE A 185 -11.57 2.62 -9.48
N GLY A 186 -12.05 3.73 -10.06
CA GLY A 186 -13.25 3.72 -10.89
C GLY A 186 -13.12 2.81 -12.12
N ILE A 187 -11.99 2.88 -12.82
CA ILE A 187 -11.70 2.05 -14.01
C ILE A 187 -11.63 0.56 -13.62
N PHE A 188 -10.86 0.20 -12.60
CA PHE A 188 -10.73 -1.19 -12.17
C PHE A 188 -12.04 -1.76 -11.63
N THR A 189 -12.83 -0.95 -10.91
CA THR A 189 -14.16 -1.35 -10.44
C THR A 189 -15.10 -1.59 -11.61
N PHE A 190 -15.14 -0.69 -12.59
CA PHE A 190 -15.95 -0.86 -13.79
C PHE A 190 -15.56 -2.13 -14.58
N VAL A 191 -14.26 -2.34 -14.82
CA VAL A 191 -13.76 -3.54 -15.51
C VAL A 191 -14.11 -4.81 -14.75
N THR A 192 -13.99 -4.81 -13.43
CA THR A 192 -14.35 -5.96 -12.58
C THR A 192 -15.84 -6.27 -12.66
N ILE A 193 -16.72 -5.25 -12.56
CA ILE A 193 -18.17 -5.43 -12.68
C ILE A 193 -18.53 -6.02 -14.04
N VAL A 194 -18.01 -5.45 -15.14
CA VAL A 194 -18.27 -5.95 -16.49
C VAL A 194 -17.80 -7.41 -16.63
N TYR A 195 -16.64 -7.74 -16.08
CA TYR A 195 -16.12 -9.10 -16.12
C TYR A 195 -17.00 -10.09 -15.33
N MET A 196 -17.46 -9.71 -14.13
CA MET A 196 -18.36 -10.53 -13.32
C MET A 196 -19.66 -10.84 -14.07
N TYR A 197 -20.28 -9.84 -14.71
CA TYR A 197 -21.50 -10.04 -15.51
C TYR A 197 -21.28 -10.92 -16.75
N ILE A 198 -20.13 -10.78 -17.44
CA ILE A 198 -19.83 -11.61 -18.61
C ILE A 198 -19.65 -13.09 -18.23
N LYS A 199 -19.10 -13.35 -17.04
CA LYS A 199 -18.80 -14.70 -16.56
C LYS A 199 -19.90 -15.32 -15.72
N GLY A 200 -20.92 -14.57 -15.34
CA GLY A 200 -22.02 -15.05 -14.50
C GLY A 200 -21.60 -15.24 -13.04
N TYR A 201 -20.68 -14.40 -12.54
CA TYR A 201 -20.28 -14.36 -11.12
C TYR A 201 -21.12 -13.36 -10.30
N ASP A 202 -22.20 -12.85 -10.86
CA ASP A 202 -23.16 -11.94 -10.22
C ASP A 202 -24.16 -12.75 -9.38
N ASP A 203 -23.72 -13.25 -8.22
CA ASP A 203 -24.55 -14.08 -7.32
C ASP A 203 -25.63 -13.28 -6.55
N GLY A 204 -26.00 -12.07 -7.00
CA GLY A 204 -26.87 -11.18 -6.24
C GLY A 204 -27.46 -10.01 -7.03
N SER A 205 -27.82 -8.96 -6.31
CA SER A 205 -28.33 -7.72 -6.93
C SER A 205 -27.19 -6.91 -7.56
N PHE A 206 -27.51 -5.97 -8.45
CA PHE A 206 -26.50 -5.06 -9.00
C PHE A 206 -25.69 -4.33 -7.91
N GLU A 207 -26.34 -3.97 -6.80
CA GLU A 207 -25.69 -3.33 -5.65
C GLU A 207 -24.66 -4.26 -5.00
N ASP A 208 -24.95 -5.55 -4.91
CA ASP A 208 -24.05 -6.54 -4.32
C ASP A 208 -22.82 -6.80 -5.19
N THR A 209 -23.02 -6.93 -6.51
CA THR A 209 -21.91 -7.01 -7.48
C THR A 209 -21.05 -5.74 -7.44
N PHE A 210 -21.69 -4.56 -7.40
CA PHE A 210 -20.98 -3.29 -7.31
C PHE A 210 -20.16 -3.19 -6.02
N ARG A 211 -20.76 -3.54 -4.88
CA ARG A 211 -20.11 -3.50 -3.56
C ARG A 211 -18.94 -4.47 -3.50
N THR A 212 -19.14 -5.72 -3.94
CA THR A 212 -18.11 -6.75 -3.96
C THR A 212 -16.93 -6.35 -4.85
N ALA A 213 -17.20 -5.87 -6.07
CA ALA A 213 -16.16 -5.37 -6.97
C ALA A 213 -15.40 -4.17 -6.38
N LEU A 214 -16.13 -3.17 -5.87
CA LEU A 214 -15.53 -1.98 -5.27
C LEU A 214 -14.67 -2.33 -4.05
N PHE A 215 -15.15 -3.23 -3.20
CA PHE A 215 -14.43 -3.69 -2.01
C PHE A 215 -13.09 -4.32 -2.39
N GLN A 216 -13.10 -5.27 -3.32
CA GLN A 216 -11.90 -6.01 -3.73
C GLN A 216 -10.90 -5.11 -4.45
N VAL A 217 -11.37 -4.19 -5.29
CA VAL A 217 -10.53 -3.22 -5.99
C VAL A 217 -9.89 -2.23 -5.01
N VAL A 218 -10.69 -1.62 -4.11
CA VAL A 218 -10.17 -0.66 -3.12
C VAL A 218 -9.20 -1.36 -2.17
N SER A 219 -9.53 -2.56 -1.70
CA SER A 219 -8.66 -3.38 -0.86
C SER A 219 -7.31 -3.70 -1.53
N SER A 220 -7.34 -4.03 -2.83
CA SER A 220 -6.14 -4.37 -3.60
C SER A 220 -5.23 -3.16 -3.83
N ILE A 221 -5.78 -2.05 -4.33
CA ILE A 221 -5.02 -0.83 -4.66
C ILE A 221 -4.55 -0.09 -3.39
N SER A 222 -5.34 -0.13 -2.32
CA SER A 222 -4.94 0.42 -1.02
C SER A 222 -3.88 -0.41 -0.31
N THR A 223 -3.55 -1.60 -0.84
CA THR A 223 -2.70 -2.61 -0.20
C THR A 223 -3.24 -3.13 1.15
N THR A 224 -4.51 -2.87 1.46
CA THR A 224 -5.09 -3.32 2.74
C THR A 224 -5.36 -4.80 2.74
N ALA A 225 -5.76 -5.39 1.61
CA ALA A 225 -5.91 -6.83 1.50
C ALA A 225 -6.92 -7.46 2.48
N PHE A 226 -7.99 -6.73 2.77
CA PHE A 226 -9.21 -7.37 3.25
C PHE A 226 -9.91 -8.11 2.13
N THR A 227 -10.55 -9.22 2.49
CA THR A 227 -11.28 -10.07 1.56
C THR A 227 -12.69 -10.31 2.11
N THR A 228 -13.66 -10.24 1.20
CA THR A 228 -15.05 -10.65 1.41
C THR A 228 -15.37 -11.94 0.67
N VAL A 229 -14.68 -12.19 -0.44
CA VAL A 229 -14.86 -13.33 -1.34
C VAL A 229 -13.50 -13.87 -1.80
N ASP A 230 -13.47 -15.14 -2.19
CA ASP A 230 -12.28 -15.73 -2.80
C ASP A 230 -12.24 -15.43 -4.30
N PHE A 231 -11.63 -14.30 -4.65
CA PHE A 231 -11.51 -13.86 -6.04
C PHE A 231 -10.61 -14.77 -6.90
N LEU A 232 -9.94 -15.77 -6.32
CA LEU A 232 -9.21 -16.75 -7.13
C LEU A 232 -10.16 -17.57 -8.01
N GLU A 233 -11.41 -17.75 -7.58
CA GLU A 233 -12.44 -18.46 -8.32
C GLU A 233 -12.91 -17.71 -9.57
N TRP A 234 -12.66 -16.40 -9.65
CA TRP A 234 -13.00 -15.56 -10.79
C TRP A 234 -12.10 -15.78 -12.02
N GLY A 235 -11.08 -16.62 -11.89
CA GLY A 235 -10.22 -17.05 -12.99
C GLY A 235 -9.08 -16.08 -13.32
N GLU A 236 -8.25 -16.51 -14.27
CA GLU A 236 -6.93 -15.91 -14.54
C GLU A 236 -6.98 -14.45 -14.98
N PHE A 237 -8.04 -14.03 -15.67
CA PHE A 237 -8.20 -12.63 -16.07
C PHE A 237 -8.21 -11.70 -14.85
N TYR A 238 -8.97 -12.06 -13.81
CA TYR A 238 -8.99 -11.27 -12.58
C TYR A 238 -7.67 -11.37 -11.83
N TRP A 239 -6.95 -12.49 -11.91
CA TRP A 239 -5.63 -12.62 -11.28
C TRP A 239 -4.64 -11.61 -11.87
N PHE A 240 -4.62 -11.44 -13.20
CA PHE A 240 -3.80 -10.40 -13.84
C PHE A 240 -4.25 -8.99 -13.45
N LEU A 241 -5.55 -8.75 -13.38
CA LEU A 241 -6.10 -7.47 -12.92
C LEU A 241 -5.66 -7.16 -11.48
N PHE A 242 -5.74 -8.16 -10.60
CA PHE A 242 -5.27 -8.09 -9.21
C PHE A 242 -3.79 -7.77 -9.13
N LEU A 243 -2.92 -8.47 -9.86
CA LEU A 243 -1.49 -8.19 -9.87
C LEU A 243 -1.18 -6.77 -10.37
N ALA A 244 -1.94 -6.26 -11.34
CA ALA A 244 -1.79 -4.88 -11.81
C ALA A 244 -2.19 -3.86 -10.73
N MET A 245 -3.25 -4.14 -9.97
CA MET A 245 -3.70 -3.30 -8.85
C MET A 245 -2.71 -3.28 -7.68
N VAL A 246 -2.11 -4.43 -7.37
CA VAL A 246 -1.10 -4.57 -6.29
C VAL A 246 0.25 -3.96 -6.69
N LEU A 247 0.50 -3.78 -7.99
CA LEU A 247 1.72 -3.13 -8.45
C LEU A 247 1.66 -1.61 -8.29
N PHE A 248 0.53 -0.99 -8.64
CA PHE A 248 0.32 0.46 -8.57
C PHE A 248 -0.64 0.83 -7.44
N CYS A 249 -0.06 1.30 -6.33
CA CYS A 249 -0.76 1.45 -5.06
C CYS A 249 -1.01 2.91 -4.71
N GLY A 250 -1.63 3.15 -3.55
CA GLY A 250 -2.06 4.47 -3.05
C GLY A 250 -1.07 5.65 -3.16
N CYS A 251 -1.55 6.82 -2.75
CA CYS A 251 -0.86 8.10 -2.94
C CYS A 251 0.43 8.19 -2.09
N GLU A 252 1.32 9.10 -2.47
CA GLU A 252 2.46 9.49 -1.66
C GLU A 252 2.01 10.13 -0.34
N GLY A 253 2.72 9.87 0.75
CA GLY A 253 2.31 10.32 2.10
C GLY A 253 1.05 9.62 2.65
N SER A 254 0.76 8.41 2.16
CA SER A 254 -0.25 7.48 2.69
C SER A 254 0.41 6.29 3.42
N THR A 255 -0.40 5.43 4.04
CA THR A 255 0.09 4.21 4.71
C THR A 255 0.28 3.02 3.77
N SER A 256 -0.15 3.13 2.50
CA SER A 256 -0.05 2.03 1.53
C SER A 256 1.40 1.63 1.24
N GLY A 257 1.60 0.40 0.77
CA GLY A 257 2.89 -0.07 0.25
C GLY A 257 3.05 0.13 -1.26
N GLY A 258 3.98 -0.63 -1.84
CA GLY A 258 4.12 -0.80 -3.28
C GLY A 258 4.55 0.43 -4.08
N MET A 259 4.37 0.37 -5.40
CA MET A 259 4.74 1.48 -6.28
C MET A 259 3.64 2.55 -6.22
N LYS A 260 3.94 3.67 -5.58
CA LYS A 260 3.03 4.82 -5.46
C LYS A 260 2.55 5.33 -6.81
N ILE A 261 1.29 5.77 -6.85
CA ILE A 261 0.66 6.35 -8.06
C ILE A 261 1.43 7.56 -8.60
N SER A 262 2.09 8.37 -7.75
CA SER A 262 2.96 9.46 -8.20
C SER A 262 4.00 9.01 -9.23
N ARG A 263 4.57 7.81 -9.06
CA ARG A 263 5.54 7.21 -10.01
C ARG A 263 4.86 6.82 -11.32
N LEU A 264 3.66 6.23 -11.27
CA LEU A 264 2.89 5.88 -12.48
C LEU A 264 2.52 7.13 -13.30
N ILE A 265 2.13 8.22 -12.65
CA ILE A 265 1.83 9.50 -13.30
C ILE A 265 3.08 10.03 -14.01
N LEU A 266 4.20 10.05 -13.29
CA LEU A 266 5.47 10.54 -13.81
C LEU A 266 5.89 9.75 -15.07
N LEU A 267 5.80 8.42 -15.02
CA LEU A 267 6.13 7.55 -16.13
C LEU A 267 5.21 7.76 -17.32
N THR A 268 3.90 7.80 -17.09
CA THR A 268 2.92 7.93 -18.17
C THR A 268 3.14 9.25 -18.90
N LYS A 269 3.44 10.33 -18.16
CA LYS A 269 3.79 11.62 -18.74
C LYS A 269 5.13 11.59 -19.46
N ASN A 270 6.16 10.98 -18.86
CA ASN A 270 7.48 10.86 -19.47
C ASN A 270 7.41 10.05 -20.78
N ALA A 271 6.71 8.92 -20.79
CA ALA A 271 6.50 8.09 -21.98
C ALA A 271 5.79 8.87 -23.09
N ARG A 272 4.68 9.55 -22.78
CA ARG A 272 3.98 10.44 -23.72
C ARG A 272 4.92 11.53 -24.27
N LEU A 273 5.81 12.04 -23.43
CA LEU A 273 6.79 13.05 -23.83
C LEU A 273 7.86 12.50 -24.75
N SER A 274 8.36 11.30 -24.48
CA SER A 274 9.34 10.61 -25.32
C SER A 274 8.78 10.39 -26.72
N PHE A 275 7.50 9.99 -26.84
CA PHE A 275 6.84 9.91 -28.15
C PHE A 275 6.74 11.27 -28.85
N LYS A 276 6.42 12.35 -28.12
CA LYS A 276 6.39 13.70 -28.71
C LYS A 276 7.78 14.20 -29.14
N ARG A 277 8.83 13.89 -28.38
CA ARG A 277 10.23 14.21 -28.73
C ARG A 277 10.69 13.44 -29.96
N PHE A 278 10.23 12.20 -30.12
CA PHE A 278 10.51 11.41 -31.31
C PHE A 278 9.96 12.06 -32.59
N VAL A 279 8.76 12.64 -32.51
CA VAL A 279 8.12 13.36 -33.64
C VAL A 279 8.70 14.78 -33.83
N HIS A 280 8.98 15.48 -32.74
CA HIS A 280 9.48 16.87 -32.75
C HIS A 280 10.78 16.99 -31.96
N SER A 281 11.91 16.74 -32.61
CA SER A 281 13.24 16.65 -32.00
C SER A 281 13.78 17.96 -31.40
N GLN A 282 13.31 19.12 -31.89
CA GLN A 282 13.76 20.43 -31.39
C GLN A 282 12.85 21.05 -30.32
N ALA A 283 11.74 20.39 -29.96
CA ALA A 283 10.81 20.92 -28.98
C ALA A 283 11.28 20.62 -27.54
N LEU A 284 11.44 21.68 -26.73
CA LEU A 284 11.75 21.59 -25.30
C LEU A 284 10.51 21.20 -24.51
N TYR A 285 10.33 19.91 -24.33
CA TYR A 285 9.27 19.38 -23.49
C TYR A 285 9.74 19.14 -22.05
N MET A 286 8.89 19.50 -21.08
CA MET A 286 9.12 19.25 -19.64
C MET A 286 7.94 18.47 -19.05
N VAL A 287 8.23 17.53 -18.15
CA VAL A 287 7.19 16.83 -17.38
C VAL A 287 6.74 17.75 -16.24
N LYS A 288 5.42 17.90 -16.08
CA LYS A 288 4.83 18.66 -14.96
C LYS A 288 3.92 17.75 -14.13
N ILE A 289 3.95 17.87 -12.81
CA ILE A 289 2.98 17.25 -11.89
C ILE A 289 2.40 18.37 -11.02
N ASN A 290 1.06 18.43 -10.89
CA ASN A 290 0.39 19.52 -10.16
C ASN A 290 0.83 20.94 -10.60
N GLY A 291 1.13 21.10 -11.89
CA GLY A 291 1.59 22.37 -12.47
C GLY A 291 3.08 22.69 -12.25
N GLN A 292 3.79 21.95 -11.39
CA GLN A 292 5.22 22.13 -11.14
C GLN A 292 6.07 21.28 -12.08
N VAL A 293 7.19 21.83 -12.55
CA VAL A 293 8.13 21.12 -13.43
C VAL A 293 8.95 20.12 -12.61
N VAL A 294 9.02 18.88 -13.09
CA VAL A 294 9.83 17.81 -12.50
C VAL A 294 11.19 17.78 -13.17
N SER A 295 12.27 17.72 -12.39
CA SER A 295 13.63 17.63 -12.90
C SER A 295 13.92 16.28 -13.55
N ASN A 296 14.84 16.24 -14.51
CA ASN A 296 15.26 14.98 -15.15
C ASN A 296 15.87 13.99 -14.14
N THR A 297 16.55 14.50 -13.10
CA THR A 297 17.11 13.66 -12.03
C THR A 297 16.05 12.87 -11.27
N VAL A 298 14.86 13.43 -11.06
CA VAL A 298 13.74 12.72 -10.42
C VAL A 298 13.18 11.66 -11.35
N ILE A 299 13.10 11.94 -12.66
CA ILE A 299 12.66 10.98 -13.68
C ILE A 299 13.61 9.77 -13.74
N GLU A 300 14.93 10.00 -13.77
CA GLU A 300 15.95 8.95 -13.78
C GLU A 300 15.90 8.08 -12.52
N LYS A 301 15.72 8.70 -11.34
CA LYS A 301 15.53 7.97 -10.08
C LYS A 301 14.27 7.11 -10.10
N ALA A 302 13.17 7.63 -10.63
CA ALA A 302 11.92 6.88 -10.75
C ALA A 302 12.06 5.69 -11.72
N LEU A 303 12.71 5.87 -12.88
CA LEU A 303 13.00 4.78 -13.82
C LEU A 303 13.88 3.70 -13.19
N SER A 304 14.95 4.10 -12.50
CA SER A 304 15.82 3.19 -11.75
C SER A 304 15.04 2.41 -10.68
N PHE A 305 14.14 3.08 -9.96
CA PHE A 305 13.29 2.43 -8.95
C PHE A 305 12.47 1.30 -9.57
N ILE A 306 11.82 1.55 -10.70
CA ILE A 306 10.94 0.57 -11.36
C ILE A 306 11.74 -0.62 -11.85
N PHE A 307 12.89 -0.37 -12.48
CA PHE A 307 13.78 -1.44 -12.92
C PHE A 307 14.17 -2.33 -11.75
N LEU A 308 14.60 -1.74 -10.62
CA LEU A 308 14.95 -2.50 -9.42
C LEU A 308 13.74 -3.21 -8.81
N TYR A 309 12.56 -2.60 -8.81
CA TYR A 309 11.31 -3.20 -8.32
C TYR A 309 10.98 -4.49 -9.07
N PHE A 310 11.00 -4.45 -10.42
CA PHE A 310 10.78 -5.64 -11.24
C PHE A 310 11.92 -6.66 -11.16
N ALA A 311 13.17 -6.21 -11.04
CA ALA A 311 14.31 -7.11 -10.87
C ALA A 311 14.22 -7.90 -9.55
N ILE A 312 13.86 -7.24 -8.45
CA ILE A 312 13.65 -7.90 -7.15
C ILE A 312 12.49 -8.89 -7.23
N ILE A 313 11.35 -8.51 -7.83
CA ILE A 313 10.25 -9.44 -8.07
C ILE A 313 10.74 -10.68 -8.83
N GLY A 314 11.43 -10.50 -9.97
CA GLY A 314 11.91 -11.60 -10.78
C GLY A 314 12.86 -12.53 -10.04
N VAL A 315 13.88 -11.98 -9.37
CA VAL A 315 14.85 -12.76 -8.59
C VAL A 315 14.17 -13.50 -7.43
N SER A 316 13.26 -12.83 -6.72
CA SER A 316 12.57 -13.44 -5.60
C SER A 316 11.54 -14.48 -6.02
N SER A 317 10.85 -14.30 -7.14
CA SER A 317 9.98 -15.34 -7.71
C SER A 317 10.77 -16.58 -8.09
N ILE A 318 11.97 -16.43 -8.66
CA ILE A 318 12.87 -17.57 -8.92
C ILE A 318 13.27 -18.24 -7.59
N ALA A 319 13.70 -17.46 -6.59
CA ALA A 319 14.10 -18.00 -5.29
C ALA A 319 12.95 -18.74 -4.57
N LEU A 320 11.73 -18.21 -4.64
CA LEU A 320 10.53 -18.85 -4.07
C LEU A 320 10.16 -20.13 -4.83
N SER A 321 10.32 -20.16 -6.16
CA SER A 321 10.06 -21.35 -6.96
C SER A 321 10.97 -22.53 -6.58
N LEU A 322 12.23 -22.25 -6.21
CA LEU A 322 13.17 -23.26 -5.69
C LEU A 322 12.71 -23.90 -4.37
N THR A 323 11.79 -23.26 -3.64
CA THR A 323 11.23 -23.80 -2.41
C THR A 323 10.04 -24.73 -2.63
N GLY A 324 9.64 -24.96 -3.89
CA GLY A 324 8.53 -25.83 -4.28
C GLY A 324 7.20 -25.11 -4.51
N MET A 325 7.20 -23.77 -4.55
CA MET A 325 6.01 -22.98 -4.92
C MET A 325 5.82 -23.00 -6.44
N SER A 326 4.57 -23.09 -6.91
CA SER A 326 4.25 -23.00 -8.34
C SER A 326 4.57 -21.61 -8.91
N PHE A 327 4.55 -21.45 -10.24
CA PHE A 327 4.81 -20.15 -10.88
C PHE A 327 3.84 -19.06 -10.39
N ASN A 328 2.54 -19.36 -10.39
CA ASN A 328 1.51 -18.41 -9.95
C ASN A 328 1.69 -18.01 -8.49
N GLU A 329 1.97 -18.98 -7.61
CA GLU A 329 2.23 -18.73 -6.20
C GLU A 329 3.49 -17.90 -5.98
N SER A 330 4.60 -18.28 -6.62
CA SER A 330 5.90 -17.61 -6.47
C SER A 330 5.87 -16.17 -6.97
N PHE A 331 5.24 -15.95 -8.13
CA PHE A 331 5.12 -14.63 -8.72
C PHE A 331 4.12 -13.75 -7.95
N GLY A 332 2.94 -14.29 -7.65
CA GLY A 332 1.89 -13.57 -6.91
C GLY A 332 2.31 -13.21 -5.49
N THR A 333 2.94 -14.13 -4.76
CA THR A 333 3.42 -13.83 -3.40
C THR A 333 4.60 -12.88 -3.38
N ALA A 334 5.52 -12.93 -4.36
CA ALA A 334 6.62 -11.98 -4.47
C ALA A 334 6.12 -10.55 -4.71
N ILE A 335 5.22 -10.35 -5.68
CA ILE A 335 4.61 -9.06 -5.97
C ILE A 335 3.84 -8.54 -4.76
N SER A 336 3.02 -9.39 -4.15
CA SER A 336 2.17 -9.00 -3.04
C SER A 336 2.95 -8.64 -1.78
N THR A 337 3.98 -9.41 -1.43
CA THR A 337 4.80 -9.10 -0.24
C THR A 337 5.72 -7.90 -0.45
N LEU A 338 6.27 -7.71 -1.65
CA LEU A 338 7.02 -6.49 -1.98
C LEU A 338 6.09 -5.26 -2.04
N GLY A 339 4.84 -5.44 -2.46
CA GLY A 339 3.81 -4.41 -2.47
C GLY A 339 3.14 -4.16 -1.11
N ASN A 340 3.49 -4.94 -0.09
CA ASN A 340 2.85 -4.96 1.23
C ASN A 340 1.32 -5.17 1.22
N ASN A 341 0.79 -5.95 0.28
CA ASN A 341 -0.63 -6.32 0.25
C ASN A 341 -0.87 -7.63 1.03
N GLY A 342 0.00 -8.62 0.93
CA GLY A 342 -0.07 -9.83 1.78
C GLY A 342 -1.05 -10.92 1.38
N ILE A 343 -1.89 -10.70 0.36
CA ILE A 343 -2.60 -11.78 -0.36
C ILE A 343 -1.81 -12.17 -1.61
N GLY A 344 -1.42 -13.43 -1.73
CA GLY A 344 -0.78 -13.99 -2.92
C GLY A 344 -1.77 -14.59 -3.91
N LEU A 345 -1.26 -15.48 -4.77
CA LEU A 345 -2.08 -16.33 -5.64
C LEU A 345 -1.93 -17.79 -5.22
N GLY A 346 -2.81 -18.66 -5.72
CA GLY A 346 -2.82 -20.09 -5.40
C GLY A 346 -3.08 -20.34 -3.92
N ARG A 347 -2.27 -21.18 -3.26
CA ARG A 347 -2.46 -21.56 -1.84
C ARG A 347 -2.30 -20.41 -0.84
N PHE A 348 -1.75 -19.28 -1.29
CA PHE A 348 -1.52 -18.08 -0.49
C PHE A 348 -2.51 -16.95 -0.81
N GLY A 349 -3.62 -17.28 -1.49
CA GLY A 349 -4.69 -16.34 -1.84
C GLY A 349 -5.60 -15.93 -0.68
N PRO A 350 -6.78 -15.35 -0.97
CA PRO A 350 -7.75 -14.83 -0.01
C PRO A 350 -8.14 -15.79 1.10
N SER A 351 -8.39 -17.06 0.75
CA SER A 351 -8.77 -18.12 1.71
C SER A 351 -7.56 -18.88 2.27
N GLY A 352 -6.36 -18.55 1.80
CA GLY A 352 -5.11 -19.22 2.11
C GLY A 352 -4.39 -18.64 3.33
N ASN A 353 -3.33 -19.32 3.75
CA ASN A 353 -2.40 -18.80 4.75
C ASN A 353 -0.98 -19.33 4.49
N PHE A 354 -0.01 -18.74 5.19
CA PHE A 354 1.41 -19.04 5.02
C PHE A 354 1.91 -20.14 5.97
N ILE A 355 1.04 -20.87 6.66
CA ILE A 355 1.48 -21.89 7.63
C ILE A 355 2.31 -22.99 6.95
N HIS A 356 1.88 -23.40 5.76
CA HIS A 356 2.48 -24.47 4.96
C HIS A 356 3.65 -24.00 4.09
N ALA A 357 3.97 -22.70 4.08
CA ALA A 357 5.17 -22.22 3.41
C ALA A 357 6.43 -22.76 4.11
N THR A 358 7.44 -23.12 3.32
CA THR A 358 8.72 -23.61 3.82
C THR A 358 9.41 -22.52 4.66
N THR A 359 10.32 -22.94 5.54
CA THR A 359 11.11 -22.01 6.37
C THR A 359 11.89 -21.01 5.52
N ALA A 360 12.49 -21.48 4.41
CA ALA A 360 13.23 -20.62 3.49
C ALA A 360 12.31 -19.59 2.81
N ALA A 361 11.14 -20.01 2.32
CA ALA A 361 10.16 -19.10 1.72
C ALA A 361 9.72 -18.01 2.70
N LYS A 362 9.43 -18.36 3.96
CA LYS A 362 9.04 -17.39 4.99
C LYS A 362 10.09 -16.30 5.21
N TYR A 363 11.38 -16.64 5.25
CA TYR A 363 12.44 -15.63 5.40
C TYR A 363 12.59 -14.75 4.17
N ILE A 364 12.48 -15.31 2.96
CA ILE A 364 12.50 -14.53 1.71
C ILE A 364 11.34 -13.53 1.70
N LEU A 365 10.13 -13.99 2.03
CA LEU A 365 8.94 -13.15 2.11
C LEU A 365 9.09 -12.07 3.20
N CYS A 366 9.62 -12.39 4.38
CA CYS A 366 9.90 -11.39 5.43
C CYS A 366 10.86 -10.30 4.93
N PHE A 367 11.89 -10.68 4.17
CA PHE A 367 12.82 -9.73 3.58
C PHE A 367 12.12 -8.82 2.55
N LEU A 368 11.26 -9.39 1.69
CA LEU A 368 10.48 -8.62 0.71
C LEU A 368 9.54 -7.62 1.38
N MET A 369 8.83 -8.04 2.43
CA MET A 369 7.95 -7.16 3.22
C MET A 369 8.70 -5.95 3.79
N LEU A 370 9.93 -6.18 4.29
CA LEU A 370 10.79 -5.13 4.82
C LEU A 370 11.28 -4.19 3.73
N VAL A 371 11.73 -4.74 2.59
CA VAL A 371 12.21 -3.96 1.43
C VAL A 371 11.09 -3.09 0.84
N GLY A 372 9.90 -3.67 0.70
CA GLY A 372 8.70 -2.95 0.26
C GLY A 372 8.37 -1.80 1.20
N ARG A 373 8.42 -2.04 2.51
CA ARG A 373 8.07 -1.03 3.51
C ARG A 373 9.09 0.09 3.64
N LEU A 374 10.39 -0.20 3.64
CA LEU A 374 11.46 0.79 3.86
C LEU A 374 11.89 1.55 2.61
N GLU A 375 11.23 1.31 1.48
CA GLU A 375 11.64 1.72 0.13
C GLU A 375 12.94 1.03 -0.33
N ILE A 376 12.93 0.59 -1.59
CA ILE A 376 14.00 -0.25 -2.18
C ILE A 376 15.38 0.42 -2.08
N PHE A 377 15.47 1.72 -2.37
CA PHE A 377 16.75 2.43 -2.34
C PHE A 377 17.37 2.47 -0.95
N THR A 378 16.55 2.62 0.10
CA THR A 378 17.04 2.69 1.48
C THR A 378 17.75 1.39 1.83
N VAL A 379 17.11 0.25 1.57
CA VAL A 379 17.68 -1.07 1.91
C VAL A 379 18.85 -1.42 1.01
N LEU A 380 18.76 -1.20 -0.30
CA LEU A 380 19.86 -1.48 -1.21
C LEU A 380 21.07 -0.60 -0.93
N SER A 381 20.89 0.66 -0.53
CA SER A 381 22.01 1.56 -0.22
C SER A 381 22.91 1.00 0.89
N LEU A 382 22.35 0.29 1.88
CA LEU A 382 23.11 -0.36 2.96
C LEU A 382 24.00 -1.50 2.46
N ILE A 383 23.67 -2.10 1.32
CA ILE A 383 24.44 -3.21 0.72
C ILE A 383 25.58 -2.65 -0.14
N VAL A 384 25.43 -1.44 -0.70
CA VAL A 384 26.44 -0.85 -1.57
C VAL A 384 27.65 -0.41 -0.75
N PRO A 385 28.87 -0.91 -1.03
CA PRO A 385 30.06 -0.57 -0.25
C PRO A 385 30.40 0.93 -0.21
N SER A 386 29.98 1.70 -1.22
CA SER A 386 30.18 3.15 -1.26
C SER A 386 29.41 3.89 -0.17
N PHE A 387 28.28 3.35 0.31
CA PHE A 387 27.54 3.96 1.43
C PHE A 387 28.38 3.99 2.72
N TRP A 388 29.27 3.02 2.90
CA TRP A 388 30.11 2.88 4.09
C TRP A 388 31.46 3.60 3.97
N LYS A 389 31.80 4.09 2.78
CA LYS A 389 33.03 4.85 2.54
C LYS A 389 32.70 6.35 2.71
N LYS A 390 33.29 6.96 3.74
CA LYS A 390 33.18 8.40 4.04
C LYS A 390 33.74 9.27 2.94
#